data_AF-A0AAU4S7T2-F1
#
_entry.id   AF-A0AAU4S7T2-F1
#
_cell.length_a   1.000
_cell.length_b   1.000
_cell.length_c   1.000
_cell.angle_alpha   90.00
_cell.angle_beta   90.00
_cell.angle_gamma   90.00
#
_symmetry.space_group_name_H-M   'P 1'
#
loop_
_entity.id
_entity.type
_entity.pdbx_description
1 polymer ?
#
loop_
_entity_poly.entity_id
_entity_poly.type
_entity_poly.pdbx_seq_one_letter_code
_entity_poly.pdbx_strand_id
1 'polypeptide(L)'
;MAGLIPERVAEVLALPSGSGAWRRGSGYRVGDRWVLAAAHVVSQQRETVVRFGADRVGEDARVALHSDKADLALLELAGRFVPESSEPPLYGAVPETDAALPFTTVGFPLFKTRWDPGARTYYRDSCRTSGMISVLSNRREGTLELAVAPPHADADQPRSPWEGMSGAAVWHEGTLIGLVGAHRLSDGLGRLAAVRVDRWYELLTGAELALLHEYAGLPATPAELTGIAAPPDGTASLANLPENLPLRELDGLVTALTLLPSVSDRNGLALILDSIDPVISAMSPRSSALRPDVFAILRTCLRYRGTLDQLLEAIRLVEGDSVGVARMDQEAVELSRRHR
;
A
#
# COMPACT_ATOMS: atom_id res chain seq x y z
N MET A 1 0.91 0.50 18.11
CA MET A 1 -0.41 0.79 17.49
C MET A 1 -0.69 -0.30 16.49
N ALA A 2 -1.88 -0.91 16.53
CA ALA A 2 -2.19 -2.06 15.68
C ALA A 2 -2.59 -1.58 14.28
N GLY A 3 -1.73 -1.85 13.29
CA GLY A 3 -2.00 -1.60 11.87
C GLY A 3 -2.86 -2.70 11.25
N LEU A 4 -2.58 -3.08 10.01
CA LEU A 4 -3.27 -4.17 9.34
C LEU A 4 -3.23 -5.46 10.19
N ILE A 5 -4.41 -6.00 10.50
CA ILE A 5 -4.62 -7.26 11.24
C ILE A 5 -5.14 -8.30 10.23
N PRO A 6 -4.39 -9.36 9.92
CA PRO A 6 -4.77 -10.35 8.90
C PRO A 6 -6.14 -10.99 9.13
N GLU A 7 -6.50 -11.24 10.39
CA GLU A 7 -7.75 -11.90 10.79
C GLU A 7 -8.99 -11.03 10.52
N ARG A 8 -8.80 -9.72 10.32
CA ARG A 8 -9.85 -8.77 9.97
C ARG A 8 -10.02 -8.57 8.47
N VAL A 9 -9.11 -9.11 7.65
CA VAL A 9 -9.19 -9.02 6.20
C VAL A 9 -10.21 -10.02 5.68
N ALA A 10 -11.12 -9.56 4.82
CA ALA A 10 -12.24 -10.35 4.34
C ALA A 10 -12.30 -10.44 2.81
N GLU A 11 -12.70 -11.60 2.29
CA GLU A 11 -13.21 -11.72 0.93
C GLU A 11 -14.71 -11.40 0.96
N VAL A 12 -15.14 -10.49 0.08
CA VAL A 12 -16.55 -10.08 -0.06
C VAL A 12 -17.10 -10.68 -1.34
N LEU A 13 -18.16 -11.46 -1.21
CA LEU A 13 -18.84 -12.13 -2.31
C LEU A 13 -20.25 -11.56 -2.41
N ALA A 14 -20.61 -11.02 -3.57
CA ALA A 14 -21.94 -10.48 -3.81
C ALA A 14 -22.58 -11.15 -5.03
N LEU A 15 -23.78 -11.69 -4.87
CA LEU A 15 -24.54 -12.27 -5.98
C LEU A 15 -25.50 -11.21 -6.53
N PRO A 16 -25.31 -10.69 -7.76
CA PRO A 16 -26.16 -9.65 -8.32
C PRO A 16 -27.57 -10.15 -8.64
N SER A 17 -28.56 -9.28 -8.51
CA SER A 17 -29.93 -9.54 -8.97
C SER A 17 -29.94 -9.72 -10.50
N GLY A 18 -30.23 -10.92 -10.98
CA GLY A 18 -30.32 -11.24 -12.42
C GLY A 18 -29.07 -11.83 -13.07
N SER A 19 -27.98 -12.03 -12.31
CA SER A 19 -26.78 -12.77 -12.76
C SER A 19 -26.56 -14.01 -11.90
N GLY A 20 -26.12 -15.11 -12.52
CA GLY A 20 -25.67 -16.30 -11.79
C GLY A 20 -24.21 -16.22 -11.31
N ALA A 21 -23.46 -15.18 -11.70
CA ALA A 21 -22.04 -15.05 -11.37
C ALA A 21 -21.82 -14.12 -10.18
N TRP A 22 -21.12 -14.62 -9.18
CA TRP A 22 -20.68 -13.86 -8.01
C TRP A 22 -19.68 -12.76 -8.41
N ARG A 23 -19.93 -11.54 -7.95
CA ARG A 23 -18.91 -10.50 -7.87
C ARG A 23 -18.04 -10.75 -6.64
N ARG A 24 -16.77 -10.39 -6.76
CA ARG A 24 -15.79 -10.55 -5.70
C ARG A 24 -15.09 -9.23 -5.43
N GLY A 25 -14.89 -8.96 -4.16
CA GLY A 25 -14.10 -7.85 -3.65
C GLY A 25 -13.39 -8.27 -2.38
N SER A 26 -12.74 -7.29 -1.78
CA SER A 26 -12.10 -7.40 -0.47
C SER A 26 -12.83 -6.49 0.50
N GLY A 27 -12.62 -6.71 1.79
CA GLY A 27 -13.14 -5.87 2.86
C GLY A 27 -12.28 -5.95 4.11
N TYR A 28 -12.57 -5.10 5.07
CA TYR A 28 -11.88 -5.07 6.34
C TYR A 28 -12.85 -4.89 7.51
N ARG A 29 -12.74 -5.75 8.53
CA ARG A 29 -13.57 -5.68 9.73
C ARG A 29 -13.13 -4.52 10.62
N VAL A 30 -14.06 -3.62 10.90
CA VAL A 30 -13.86 -2.37 11.65
C VAL A 30 -14.57 -2.34 12.99
N GLY A 31 -15.32 -3.39 13.31
CA GLY A 31 -15.96 -3.58 14.60
C GLY A 31 -16.42 -5.02 14.77
N ASP A 32 -17.17 -5.30 15.83
CA ASP A 32 -17.57 -6.66 16.18
C ASP A 32 -18.35 -7.38 15.08
N ARG A 33 -19.10 -6.65 14.26
CA ARG A 33 -19.91 -7.24 13.19
C ARG A 33 -19.96 -6.38 11.92
N TRP A 34 -18.98 -5.50 11.76
CA TRP A 34 -18.99 -4.44 10.76
C TRP A 34 -17.78 -4.55 9.85
N VAL A 35 -18.02 -4.51 8.54
CA VAL A 35 -16.98 -4.63 7.50
C VAL A 35 -17.11 -3.49 6.51
N LEU A 36 -16.01 -2.80 6.25
CA LEU A 36 -15.90 -1.86 5.14
C LEU A 36 -15.61 -2.62 3.84
N ALA A 37 -16.25 -2.21 2.75
CA ALA A 37 -16.05 -2.74 1.41
C ALA A 37 -16.26 -1.64 0.36
N ALA A 38 -15.94 -1.92 -0.89
CA ALA A 38 -16.28 -1.03 -2.01
C ALA A 38 -17.76 -1.16 -2.38
N ALA A 39 -18.45 -0.04 -2.60
CA ALA A 39 -19.89 -0.04 -2.89
C ALA A 39 -20.22 -0.80 -4.19
N HIS A 40 -19.42 -0.59 -5.25
CA HIS A 40 -19.70 -1.22 -6.53
C HIS A 40 -19.64 -2.77 -6.49
N VAL A 41 -18.91 -3.35 -5.53
CA VAL A 41 -18.85 -4.81 -5.33
C VAL A 41 -20.22 -5.35 -4.92
N VAL A 42 -20.88 -4.65 -4.00
CA VAL A 42 -22.18 -5.02 -3.40
C VAL A 42 -23.37 -4.27 -4.03
N SER A 43 -23.18 -3.62 -5.17
CA SER A 43 -24.27 -2.92 -5.86
C SER A 43 -25.29 -3.89 -6.46
N GLN A 44 -26.57 -3.63 -6.22
CA GLN A 44 -27.70 -4.43 -6.75
C GLN A 44 -27.62 -5.93 -6.42
N GLN A 45 -26.97 -6.28 -5.31
CA GLN A 45 -26.92 -7.64 -4.81
C GLN A 45 -28.31 -8.17 -4.43
N ARG A 46 -28.46 -9.50 -4.46
CA ARG A 46 -29.51 -10.25 -3.78
C ARG A 46 -28.98 -10.93 -2.51
N GLU A 47 -27.72 -11.33 -2.53
CA GLU A 47 -27.04 -12.06 -1.46
C GLU A 47 -25.63 -11.50 -1.30
N THR A 48 -25.16 -11.39 -0.06
CA THR A 48 -23.79 -10.96 0.26
C THR A 48 -23.23 -11.88 1.33
N VAL A 49 -22.04 -12.41 1.07
CA VAL A 49 -21.32 -13.33 1.94
C VAL A 49 -19.93 -12.77 2.19
N VAL A 50 -19.49 -12.78 3.44
CA VAL A 50 -18.18 -12.28 3.87
C VAL A 50 -17.37 -13.43 4.46
N ARG A 51 -16.12 -13.60 4.04
CA ARG A 51 -15.22 -14.68 4.50
C ARG A 51 -13.96 -14.12 5.12
N PHE A 52 -13.64 -14.53 6.34
CA PHE A 52 -12.39 -14.20 7.02
C PHE A 52 -11.39 -15.35 6.90
N GLY A 53 -10.25 -15.09 6.27
CA GLY A 53 -9.28 -16.13 5.91
C GLY A 53 -9.75 -16.98 4.72
N ALA A 54 -8.79 -17.42 3.90
CA ALA A 54 -9.09 -18.30 2.76
C ALA A 54 -9.79 -19.59 3.25
N ASP A 55 -10.77 -20.06 2.48
CA ASP A 55 -11.48 -21.33 2.66
C ASP A 55 -12.33 -21.51 3.94
N ARG A 56 -12.51 -20.46 4.75
CA ARG A 56 -13.51 -20.49 5.84
C ARG A 56 -14.93 -20.38 5.29
N VAL A 57 -15.88 -20.97 6.03
CA VAL A 57 -17.31 -20.78 5.77
C VAL A 57 -17.61 -19.29 5.86
N GLY A 58 -18.23 -18.76 4.81
CA GLY A 58 -18.62 -17.36 4.78
C GLY A 58 -19.85 -17.09 5.64
N GLU A 59 -19.97 -15.85 6.05
CA GLU A 59 -21.06 -15.36 6.88
C GLU A 59 -21.97 -14.47 6.04
N ASP A 60 -23.27 -14.67 6.19
CA ASP A 60 -24.26 -13.80 5.55
C ASP A 60 -24.11 -12.38 6.08
N ALA A 61 -24.18 -11.42 5.17
CA ALA A 61 -24.04 -10.01 5.48
C ALA A 61 -25.14 -9.17 4.83
N ARG A 62 -25.56 -8.13 5.53
CA ARG A 62 -26.50 -7.13 5.04
C ARG A 62 -25.77 -5.83 4.75
N VAL A 63 -26.09 -5.19 3.64
CA VAL A 63 -25.58 -3.84 3.34
C VAL A 63 -26.35 -2.83 4.21
N ALA A 64 -25.66 -2.23 5.19
CA ALA A 64 -26.23 -1.21 6.09
C ALA A 64 -26.04 0.21 5.53
N LEU A 65 -24.95 0.43 4.80
CA LEU A 65 -24.66 1.67 4.08
C LEU A 65 -24.13 1.32 2.68
N HIS A 66 -24.57 2.07 1.68
CA HIS A 66 -24.08 1.98 0.31
C HIS A 66 -24.03 3.38 -0.30
N SER A 67 -22.83 3.87 -0.60
CA SER A 67 -22.63 5.16 -1.25
C SER A 67 -21.85 5.00 -2.55
N ASP A 68 -22.52 5.23 -3.69
CA ASP A 68 -21.87 5.27 -4.99
C ASP A 68 -20.86 6.43 -5.11
N LYS A 69 -21.15 7.55 -4.44
CA LYS A 69 -20.31 8.76 -4.49
C LYS A 69 -18.95 8.53 -3.83
N ALA A 70 -18.94 7.85 -2.69
CA ALA A 70 -17.73 7.53 -1.94
C ALA A 70 -17.11 6.17 -2.33
N ASP A 71 -17.77 5.42 -3.22
CA ASP A 71 -17.53 4.00 -3.50
C ASP A 71 -17.31 3.17 -2.23
N LEU A 72 -18.16 3.40 -1.22
CA LEU A 72 -18.05 2.85 0.12
C LEU A 72 -19.32 2.10 0.52
N ALA A 73 -19.15 0.92 1.09
CA ALA A 73 -20.22 0.18 1.74
C ALA A 73 -19.82 -0.23 3.16
N LEU A 74 -20.82 -0.25 4.06
CA LEU A 74 -20.73 -0.84 5.39
C LEU A 74 -21.62 -2.09 5.42
N LEU A 75 -21.01 -3.23 5.73
CA LEU A 75 -21.68 -4.52 5.81
C LEU A 75 -21.86 -4.92 7.28
N GLU A 76 -23.05 -5.37 7.61
CA GLU A 76 -23.43 -5.94 8.91
C GLU A 76 -23.46 -7.46 8.80
N LEU A 77 -22.65 -8.15 9.60
CA LEU A 77 -22.61 -9.61 9.65
C LEU A 77 -23.81 -10.14 10.45
N ALA A 78 -24.46 -11.20 9.94
CA ALA A 78 -25.67 -11.80 10.53
C ALA A 78 -25.39 -12.86 11.61
N GLY A 79 -24.14 -13.32 11.74
CA GLY A 79 -23.72 -14.37 12.68
C GLY A 79 -23.74 -13.96 14.15
N ARG A 80 -23.84 -14.95 15.06
CA ARG A 80 -23.60 -14.78 16.49
C ARG A 80 -22.09 -14.84 16.74
N PHE A 81 -21.43 -13.70 16.70
CA PHE A 81 -20.02 -13.59 17.05
C PHE A 81 -19.85 -13.71 18.56
N VAL A 82 -18.88 -14.51 18.99
CA VAL A 82 -18.25 -14.27 20.29
C VAL A 82 -17.30 -13.09 20.06
N PRO A 83 -17.53 -11.92 20.67
CA PRO A 83 -16.67 -10.77 20.43
C PRO A 83 -15.30 -11.04 21.04
N GLU A 84 -14.32 -11.38 20.20
CA GLU A 84 -12.98 -10.85 20.43
C GLU A 84 -13.10 -9.35 20.12
N SER A 85 -13.24 -8.53 21.16
CA SER A 85 -13.42 -7.08 21.05
C SER A 85 -12.52 -6.50 19.96
N SER A 86 -13.12 -6.11 18.85
CA SER A 86 -12.38 -5.61 17.70
C SER A 86 -12.39 -4.10 17.76
N GLU A 87 -11.43 -3.50 18.48
CA GLU A 87 -11.27 -2.04 18.49
C GLU A 87 -11.25 -1.49 17.05
N PRO A 88 -12.04 -0.46 16.73
CA PRO A 88 -12.01 0.17 15.41
C PRO A 88 -10.61 0.63 15.01
N PRO A 89 -10.31 0.70 13.70
CA PRO A 89 -9.01 1.17 13.24
C PRO A 89 -8.87 2.68 13.48
N LEU A 90 -7.62 3.15 13.52
CA LEU A 90 -7.34 4.58 13.41
C LEU A 90 -7.55 5.03 11.97
N TYR A 91 -8.18 6.18 11.79
CA TYR A 91 -8.47 6.77 10.48
C TYR A 91 -7.58 8.00 10.23
N GLY A 92 -7.06 8.12 9.01
CA GLY A 92 -6.06 9.15 8.67
C GLY A 92 -6.48 10.07 7.55
N ALA A 93 -6.04 11.31 7.64
CA ALA A 93 -6.16 12.29 6.56
C ALA A 93 -4.86 12.32 5.73
N VAL A 94 -4.99 12.23 4.41
CA VAL A 94 -3.84 12.32 3.50
C VAL A 94 -3.57 13.80 3.21
N PRO A 95 -2.34 14.30 3.37
CA PRO A 95 -2.06 15.71 3.11
C PRO A 95 -2.31 16.07 1.64
N GLU A 96 -2.68 17.31 1.35
CA GLU A 96 -2.78 17.83 -0.03
C GLU A 96 -1.45 18.47 -0.48
N THR A 97 -0.34 17.76 -0.26
CA THR A 97 1.03 18.21 -0.57
C THR A 97 1.74 17.25 -1.51
N ASP A 98 2.85 17.70 -2.11
CA ASP A 98 3.73 16.82 -2.91
C ASP A 98 4.47 15.83 -2.00
N ALA A 99 3.80 14.71 -1.70
CA ALA A 99 4.30 13.65 -0.85
C ALA A 99 4.16 12.28 -1.51
N ALA A 100 5.13 11.41 -1.24
CA ALA A 100 5.08 10.00 -1.56
C ALA A 100 4.95 9.21 -0.25
N LEU A 101 3.85 8.46 -0.07
CA LEU A 101 3.58 7.76 1.19
C LEU A 101 3.70 6.24 1.00
N PRO A 102 4.50 5.52 1.80
CA PRO A 102 4.50 4.06 1.76
C PRO A 102 3.13 3.54 2.23
N PHE A 103 2.65 2.47 1.59
CA PHE A 103 1.40 1.85 2.00
C PHE A 103 1.49 0.33 2.04
N THR A 104 0.55 -0.29 2.76
CA THR A 104 0.27 -1.72 2.70
C THR A 104 -1.22 -1.95 2.52
N THR A 105 -1.58 -2.97 1.75
CA THR A 105 -2.95 -3.46 1.60
C THR A 105 -2.97 -4.98 1.47
N VAL A 106 -4.07 -5.63 1.87
CA VAL A 106 -4.30 -7.07 1.67
C VAL A 106 -5.69 -7.26 1.09
N GLY A 107 -5.78 -8.05 0.02
CA GLY A 107 -7.05 -8.41 -0.63
C GLY A 107 -6.98 -9.73 -1.38
N PHE A 108 -7.99 -10.04 -2.20
CA PHE A 108 -8.18 -11.34 -2.87
C PHE A 108 -8.24 -11.21 -4.40
N PRO A 109 -7.12 -10.84 -5.06
CA PRO A 109 -7.10 -10.62 -6.51
C PRO A 109 -7.24 -11.92 -7.30
N LEU A 110 -7.77 -11.80 -8.52
CA LEU A 110 -7.96 -12.92 -9.46
C LEU A 110 -6.66 -13.69 -9.73
N PHE A 111 -5.52 -13.01 -9.87
CA PHE A 111 -4.24 -13.70 -10.17
C PHE A 111 -3.75 -14.63 -9.03
N LYS A 112 -4.34 -14.54 -7.84
CA LYS A 112 -4.09 -15.46 -6.72
C LYS A 112 -5.05 -16.66 -6.70
N THR A 113 -5.76 -16.92 -7.79
CA THR A 113 -6.59 -18.11 -7.93
C THR A 113 -5.72 -19.36 -8.04
N ARG A 114 -5.97 -20.35 -7.21
CA ARG A 114 -5.25 -21.64 -7.18
C ARG A 114 -6.25 -22.79 -7.20
N TRP A 115 -5.82 -23.92 -7.74
CA TRP A 115 -6.56 -25.19 -7.64
C TRP A 115 -6.18 -25.89 -6.34
N ASP A 116 -7.17 -26.26 -5.53
CA ASP A 116 -6.99 -27.17 -4.40
C ASP A 116 -7.35 -28.60 -4.84
N PRO A 117 -6.36 -29.52 -4.94
CA PRO A 117 -6.62 -30.91 -5.26
C PRO A 117 -7.37 -31.66 -4.15
N GLY A 118 -7.26 -31.23 -2.89
CA GLY A 118 -7.90 -31.84 -1.74
C GLY A 118 -9.42 -31.60 -1.73
N ALA A 119 -9.85 -30.34 -1.79
CA ALA A 119 -11.26 -29.99 -1.90
C ALA A 119 -11.82 -30.08 -3.34
N ARG A 120 -10.97 -30.35 -4.33
CA ARG A 120 -11.32 -30.39 -5.77
C ARG A 120 -12.06 -29.13 -6.22
N THR A 121 -11.57 -27.97 -5.81
CA THR A 121 -12.16 -26.66 -6.11
C THR A 121 -11.09 -25.60 -6.35
N TYR A 122 -11.49 -24.44 -6.87
CA TYR A 122 -10.63 -23.26 -6.94
C TYR A 122 -10.85 -22.35 -5.74
N TYR A 123 -9.77 -21.82 -5.19
CA TYR A 123 -9.80 -20.78 -4.16
C TYR A 123 -8.98 -19.57 -4.58
N ARG A 124 -9.31 -18.41 -4.02
CA ARG A 124 -8.48 -17.20 -4.15
C ARG A 124 -7.70 -17.00 -2.87
N ASP A 125 -6.39 -16.98 -3.00
CA ASP A 125 -5.49 -16.71 -1.90
C ASP A 125 -5.39 -15.21 -1.63
N SER A 126 -5.04 -14.85 -0.40
CA SER A 126 -4.80 -13.45 -0.04
C SER A 126 -3.52 -12.92 -0.71
N CYS A 127 -3.51 -11.63 -1.04
CA CYS A 127 -2.36 -10.93 -1.57
C CYS A 127 -2.07 -9.72 -0.70
N ARG A 128 -0.98 -9.77 0.06
CA ARG A 128 -0.36 -8.57 0.60
C ARG A 128 0.38 -7.84 -0.51
N THR A 129 0.13 -6.55 -0.64
CA THR A 129 0.85 -5.66 -1.55
C THR A 129 1.24 -4.39 -0.81
N SER A 130 2.46 -3.94 -1.07
CA SER A 130 2.98 -2.68 -0.58
C SER A 130 3.57 -1.88 -1.73
N GLY A 131 3.74 -0.58 -1.52
CA GLY A 131 4.26 0.32 -2.53
C GLY A 131 4.17 1.77 -2.08
N MET A 132 4.11 2.68 -3.05
CA MET A 132 4.05 4.13 -2.79
C MET A 132 2.74 4.73 -3.29
N ILE A 133 2.21 5.66 -2.52
CA ILE A 133 1.11 6.54 -2.92
C ILE A 133 1.70 7.79 -3.52
N SER A 134 1.27 8.17 -4.73
CA SER A 134 1.51 9.50 -5.28
C SER A 134 0.31 10.39 -4.93
N VAL A 135 0.46 11.24 -3.91
CA VAL A 135 -0.64 12.05 -3.34
C VAL A 135 -1.26 13.01 -4.36
N LEU A 136 -0.44 13.57 -5.25
CA LEU A 136 -0.89 14.51 -6.27
C LEU A 136 -1.31 13.85 -7.60
N SER A 137 -1.28 12.53 -7.70
CA SER A 137 -1.91 11.80 -8.80
C SER A 137 -3.44 11.77 -8.64
N ASN A 138 -4.17 11.53 -9.74
CA ASN A 138 -5.63 11.35 -9.76
C ASN A 138 -6.49 12.46 -9.10
N ARG A 139 -5.96 13.68 -8.96
CA ARG A 139 -6.64 14.80 -8.28
C ARG A 139 -8.03 15.15 -8.83
N ARG A 140 -8.24 15.00 -10.13
CA ARG A 140 -9.55 15.24 -10.75
C ARG A 140 -10.59 14.23 -10.28
N GLU A 141 -10.19 12.98 -10.08
CA GLU A 141 -11.04 11.90 -9.59
C GLU A 141 -11.14 11.91 -8.05
N GLY A 142 -10.16 12.53 -7.37
CA GLY A 142 -10.13 12.60 -5.91
C GLY A 142 -9.68 11.30 -5.25
N THR A 143 -9.02 10.41 -6.00
CA THR A 143 -8.50 9.12 -5.52
C THR A 143 -6.98 9.18 -5.31
N LEU A 144 -6.45 8.23 -4.55
CA LEU A 144 -5.00 8.00 -4.42
C LEU A 144 -4.56 7.06 -5.53
N GLU A 145 -3.42 7.34 -6.15
CA GLU A 145 -2.73 6.39 -7.01
C GLU A 145 -1.79 5.52 -6.18
N LEU A 146 -2.03 4.21 -6.19
CA LEU A 146 -1.19 3.20 -5.55
C LEU A 146 -0.24 2.61 -6.59
N ALA A 147 1.05 2.91 -6.48
CA ALA A 147 2.08 2.27 -7.29
C ALA A 147 2.47 0.92 -6.68
N VAL A 148 2.24 -0.17 -7.41
CA VAL A 148 2.49 -1.54 -7.00
C VAL A 148 3.36 -2.30 -8.00
N ALA A 149 4.03 -3.35 -7.53
CA ALA A 149 4.64 -4.31 -8.43
C ALA A 149 3.53 -4.96 -9.30
N PRO A 150 3.60 -4.88 -10.64
CA PRO A 150 2.58 -5.45 -11.50
C PRO A 150 2.60 -6.98 -11.40
N PRO A 151 1.44 -7.66 -11.33
CA PRO A 151 1.39 -9.10 -11.45
C PRO A 151 1.77 -9.51 -12.88
N HIS A 152 2.27 -10.73 -13.03
CA HIS A 152 2.34 -11.35 -14.35
C HIS A 152 0.91 -11.48 -14.89
N ALA A 153 0.66 -10.92 -16.06
CA ALA A 153 -0.61 -11.05 -16.76
C ALA A 153 -0.48 -12.04 -17.91
N ASP A 154 -1.46 -12.92 -18.06
CA ASP A 154 -1.71 -13.59 -19.33
C ASP A 154 -2.32 -12.57 -20.30
N ALA A 155 -1.70 -12.40 -21.46
CA ALA A 155 -2.13 -11.43 -22.48
C ALA A 155 -3.57 -11.69 -22.98
N ASP A 156 -4.08 -12.91 -22.80
CA ASP A 156 -5.39 -13.35 -23.28
C ASP A 156 -6.51 -13.24 -22.23
N GLN A 157 -6.23 -12.79 -21.00
CA GLN A 157 -7.28 -12.62 -19.98
C GLN A 157 -8.00 -11.27 -20.16
N PRO A 158 -9.31 -11.26 -20.49
CA PRO A 158 -10.08 -10.02 -20.65
C PRO A 158 -10.38 -9.33 -19.31
N ARG A 159 -10.08 -10.01 -18.19
CA ARG A 159 -10.32 -9.53 -16.84
C ARG A 159 -9.04 -9.03 -16.23
N SER A 160 -9.16 -8.00 -15.40
CA SER A 160 -8.02 -7.51 -14.67
C SER A 160 -7.48 -8.59 -13.71
N PRO A 161 -6.15 -8.82 -13.66
CA PRO A 161 -5.55 -9.70 -12.65
C PRO A 161 -5.86 -9.24 -11.21
N TRP A 162 -6.11 -7.94 -11.02
CA TRP A 162 -6.45 -7.33 -9.74
C TRP A 162 -7.94 -7.41 -9.38
N GLU A 163 -8.79 -7.98 -10.24
CA GLU A 163 -10.22 -8.15 -9.94
C GLU A 163 -10.40 -8.91 -8.61
N GLY A 164 -11.09 -8.28 -7.65
CA GLY A 164 -11.23 -8.78 -6.29
C GLY A 164 -10.46 -7.98 -5.23
N MET A 165 -9.55 -7.08 -5.62
CA MET A 165 -8.90 -6.15 -4.67
C MET A 165 -9.81 -5.04 -4.17
N SER A 166 -10.83 -4.65 -4.93
CA SER A 166 -11.71 -3.54 -4.58
C SER A 166 -12.34 -3.73 -3.20
N GLY A 167 -12.22 -2.73 -2.33
CA GLY A 167 -12.64 -2.73 -0.94
C GLY A 167 -11.53 -3.11 0.05
N ALA A 168 -10.35 -3.52 -0.42
CA ALA A 168 -9.20 -3.77 0.45
C ALA A 168 -8.76 -2.47 1.16
N ALA A 169 -8.57 -2.54 2.49
CA ALA A 169 -8.11 -1.40 3.26
C ALA A 169 -6.67 -1.01 2.91
N VAL A 170 -6.43 0.29 2.74
CA VAL A 170 -5.13 0.89 2.46
C VAL A 170 -4.61 1.52 3.74
N TRP A 171 -3.42 1.08 4.15
CA TRP A 171 -2.80 1.46 5.41
C TRP A 171 -1.52 2.24 5.19
N HIS A 172 -1.31 3.26 6.01
CA HIS A 172 -0.04 3.96 6.18
C HIS A 172 0.26 4.08 7.68
N GLU A 173 1.41 3.59 8.13
CA GLU A 173 1.85 3.64 9.55
C GLU A 173 0.78 3.20 10.56
N GLY A 174 0.03 2.15 10.23
CA GLY A 174 -1.02 1.60 11.09
C GLY A 174 -2.33 2.40 11.11
N THR A 175 -2.45 3.40 10.24
CA THR A 175 -3.66 4.19 10.04
C THR A 175 -4.34 3.80 8.73
N LEU A 176 -5.66 3.63 8.75
CA LEU A 176 -6.49 3.38 7.56
C LEU A 176 -6.74 4.72 6.85
N ILE A 177 -6.30 4.81 5.60
CA ILE A 177 -6.28 6.07 4.83
C ILE A 177 -7.14 6.02 3.57
N GLY A 178 -7.56 4.81 3.18
CA GLY A 178 -8.44 4.60 2.04
C GLY A 178 -8.85 3.16 1.85
N LEU A 179 -9.65 2.93 0.81
CA LEU A 179 -10.00 1.59 0.31
C LEU A 179 -9.64 1.52 -1.17
N VAL A 180 -9.11 0.38 -1.63
CA VAL A 180 -8.91 0.15 -3.07
C VAL A 180 -10.26 0.26 -3.78
N GLY A 181 -10.40 1.16 -4.75
CA GLY A 181 -11.64 1.36 -5.50
C GLY A 181 -11.60 0.62 -6.83
N ALA A 182 -10.62 0.97 -7.68
CA ALA A 182 -10.60 0.49 -9.05
C ALA A 182 -9.19 0.17 -9.54
N HIS A 183 -9.13 -0.63 -10.61
CA HIS A 183 -7.97 -0.75 -11.47
C HIS A 183 -8.40 -0.48 -12.90
N ARG A 184 -7.85 0.59 -13.48
CA ARG A 184 -8.07 0.95 -14.89
C ARG A 184 -6.93 0.34 -15.69
N LEU A 185 -7.23 -0.56 -16.63
CA LEU A 185 -6.21 -1.21 -17.46
C LEU A 185 -5.34 -0.20 -18.23
N SER A 186 -5.89 0.97 -18.55
CA SER A 186 -5.18 2.09 -19.21
C SER A 186 -4.03 2.65 -18.40
N ASP A 187 -4.09 2.55 -17.07
CA ASP A 187 -3.11 3.13 -16.15
C ASP A 187 -1.92 2.16 -15.93
N GLY A 188 -2.06 0.93 -16.46
CA GLY A 188 -1.08 -0.13 -16.36
C GLY A 188 -1.26 -1.01 -15.13
N LEU A 189 -0.77 -2.24 -15.22
CA LEU A 189 -0.94 -3.28 -14.18
C LEU A 189 -0.27 -2.94 -12.84
N GLY A 190 0.61 -1.94 -12.81
CA GLY A 190 1.30 -1.47 -11.61
C GLY A 190 0.61 -0.28 -10.93
N ARG A 191 -0.64 0.02 -11.28
CA ARG A 191 -1.41 1.16 -10.76
C ARG A 191 -2.78 0.73 -10.28
N LEU A 192 -3.12 1.05 -9.03
CA LEU A 192 -4.48 0.91 -8.50
C LEU A 192 -4.96 2.28 -8.01
N ALA A 193 -6.26 2.51 -8.04
CA ALA A 193 -6.88 3.70 -7.47
C ALA A 193 -7.52 3.35 -6.12
N ALA A 194 -7.36 4.21 -5.12
CA ALA A 194 -8.03 4.07 -3.83
C ALA A 194 -8.86 5.31 -3.48
N VAL A 195 -10.06 5.11 -2.95
CA VAL A 195 -10.86 6.20 -2.37
C VAL A 195 -10.25 6.62 -1.03
N ARG A 196 -10.34 7.92 -0.72
CA ARG A 196 -9.72 8.51 0.47
C ARG A 196 -10.71 8.63 1.61
N VAL A 197 -10.25 8.34 2.83
CA VAL A 197 -11.05 8.49 4.06
C VAL A 197 -11.46 9.94 4.29
N ASP A 198 -10.55 10.90 4.13
CA ASP A 198 -10.82 12.33 4.33
C ASP A 198 -11.92 12.87 3.39
N ARG A 199 -12.00 12.36 2.16
CA ARG A 199 -13.06 12.71 1.20
C ARG A 199 -14.43 12.16 1.55
N TRP A 200 -14.54 11.16 2.43
CA TRP A 200 -15.85 10.65 2.85
C TRP A 200 -16.71 11.74 3.51
N TYR A 201 -16.10 12.67 4.24
CA TYR A 201 -16.80 13.79 4.88
C TYR A 201 -17.41 14.79 3.88
N GLU A 202 -16.90 14.82 2.65
CA GLU A 202 -17.44 15.67 1.57
C GLU A 202 -18.50 14.95 0.74
N LEU A 203 -18.44 13.62 0.67
CA LEU A 203 -19.22 12.79 -0.25
C LEU A 203 -20.43 12.12 0.40
N LEU A 204 -20.34 11.83 1.70
CA LEU A 204 -21.39 11.17 2.48
C LEU A 204 -22.35 12.18 3.09
N THR A 205 -23.60 11.75 3.25
CA THR A 205 -24.62 12.47 4.02
C THR A 205 -24.35 12.37 5.51
N GLY A 206 -24.95 13.28 6.31
CA GLY A 206 -24.80 13.23 7.77
C GLY A 206 -25.29 11.92 8.40
N ALA A 207 -26.32 11.29 7.83
CA ALA A 207 -26.80 9.99 8.30
C ALA A 207 -25.82 8.85 8.00
N GLU A 208 -25.18 8.89 6.82
CA GLU A 208 -24.15 7.93 6.45
C GLU A 208 -22.89 8.07 7.32
N LEU A 209 -22.45 9.30 7.59
CA LEU A 209 -21.35 9.57 8.52
C LEU A 209 -21.67 9.10 9.95
N ALA A 210 -22.91 9.30 10.42
CA ALA A 210 -23.33 8.82 11.73
C ALA A 210 -23.25 7.29 11.85
N LEU A 211 -23.63 6.54 10.81
CA LEU A 211 -23.47 5.08 10.78
C LEU A 211 -22.01 4.65 10.83
N LEU A 212 -21.12 5.32 10.09
CA LEU A 212 -19.69 5.01 10.14
C LEU A 212 -19.07 5.37 11.49
N HIS A 213 -19.50 6.47 12.10
CA HIS A 213 -19.06 6.85 13.44
C HIS A 213 -19.46 5.79 14.46
N GLU A 214 -20.74 5.41 14.49
CA GLU A 214 -21.29 4.47 15.47
C GLU A 214 -20.72 3.06 15.31
N TYR A 215 -20.54 2.58 14.07
CA TYR A 215 -20.29 1.17 13.81
C TYR A 215 -18.90 0.86 13.26
N ALA A 216 -18.23 1.84 12.65
CA ALA A 216 -16.87 1.70 12.13
C ALA A 216 -15.84 2.52 12.92
N GLY A 217 -16.25 3.31 13.91
CA GLY A 217 -15.35 4.16 14.69
C GLY A 217 -14.71 5.30 13.88
N LEU A 218 -15.33 5.68 12.75
CA LEU A 218 -14.90 6.87 12.01
C LEU A 218 -15.04 8.10 12.92
N PRO A 219 -14.05 9.01 13.01
CA PRO A 219 -14.19 10.20 13.83
C PRO A 219 -15.41 11.06 13.44
N ALA A 220 -15.92 11.85 14.37
CA ALA A 220 -17.15 12.63 14.12
C ALA A 220 -16.87 13.80 13.16
N THR A 221 -15.64 14.30 13.16
CA THR A 221 -15.20 15.42 12.33
C THR A 221 -13.87 15.10 11.64
N PRO A 222 -13.61 15.69 10.46
CA PRO A 222 -12.34 15.47 9.75
C PRO A 222 -11.12 15.99 10.54
N ALA A 223 -11.31 16.93 11.49
CA ALA A 223 -10.24 17.45 12.34
C ALA A 223 -9.73 16.43 13.38
N GLU A 224 -10.51 15.38 13.66
CA GLU A 224 -10.14 14.29 14.57
C GLU A 224 -9.43 13.14 13.84
N LEU A 225 -9.31 13.19 12.51
CA LEU A 225 -8.50 12.23 11.77
C LEU A 225 -7.03 12.36 12.18
N THR A 226 -6.34 11.23 12.26
CA THR A 226 -4.89 11.21 12.45
C THR A 226 -4.25 11.94 11.27
N GLY A 227 -3.59 13.06 11.54
CA GLY A 227 -2.82 13.77 10.54
C GLY A 227 -1.65 12.89 10.11
N ILE A 228 -1.64 12.48 8.84
CA ILE A 228 -0.45 11.85 8.27
C ILE A 228 0.57 12.96 8.06
N ALA A 229 1.62 12.93 8.86
CA ALA A 229 2.78 13.72 8.56
C ALA A 229 3.30 13.25 7.19
N ALA A 230 3.35 14.15 6.21
CA ALA A 230 4.29 13.92 5.13
C ALA A 230 5.65 13.66 5.80
N PRO A 231 6.41 12.62 5.42
CA PRO A 231 7.73 12.41 5.99
C PRO A 231 8.46 13.76 5.92
N PRO A 232 9.07 14.23 7.02
CA PRO A 232 9.51 15.61 7.17
C PRO A 232 10.58 15.93 6.16
N ASP A 233 10.22 16.31 4.93
CA ASP A 233 11.12 16.55 3.80
C ASP A 233 12.25 15.50 3.62
N GLY A 234 12.17 14.32 4.23
CA GLY A 234 13.35 13.60 4.76
C GLY A 234 13.72 12.32 4.02
N THR A 235 12.79 11.75 3.26
CA THR A 235 13.06 10.63 2.35
C THR A 235 12.61 11.04 0.96
N ALA A 236 13.30 12.03 0.40
CA ALA A 236 13.07 12.41 -0.98
C ALA A 236 13.43 11.20 -1.87
N SER A 237 12.45 10.64 -2.57
CA SER A 237 12.74 9.53 -3.48
C SER A 237 13.78 9.96 -4.51
N LEU A 238 14.76 9.10 -4.70
CA LEU A 238 15.86 9.26 -5.64
C LEU A 238 15.61 8.48 -6.93
N ALA A 239 14.46 7.81 -7.06
CA ALA A 239 14.06 7.03 -8.23
C ALA A 239 13.91 7.84 -9.53
N ASN A 240 13.92 9.17 -9.47
CA ASN A 240 13.84 10.05 -10.65
C ASN A 240 15.15 10.75 -10.98
N LEU A 241 16.24 10.44 -10.27
CA LEU A 241 17.54 11.03 -10.56
C LEU A 241 18.06 10.59 -11.94
N PRO A 242 18.77 11.46 -12.68
CA PRO A 242 19.41 11.09 -13.95
C PRO A 242 20.44 9.97 -13.76
N GLU A 243 20.40 8.96 -14.64
CA GLU A 243 21.33 7.82 -14.60
C GLU A 243 22.81 8.22 -14.77
N ASN A 244 23.05 9.40 -15.35
CA ASN A 244 24.36 9.94 -15.71
C ASN A 244 24.79 11.14 -14.84
N LEU A 245 24.33 11.21 -13.59
CA LEU A 245 24.74 12.25 -12.64
C LEU A 245 26.28 12.39 -12.55
N PRO A 246 26.82 13.62 -12.63
CA PRO A 246 28.26 13.83 -12.51
C PRO A 246 28.74 13.59 -11.08
N LEU A 247 30.00 13.17 -10.93
CA LEU A 247 30.60 12.78 -9.64
C LEU A 247 30.36 13.83 -8.54
N ARG A 248 30.49 15.12 -8.91
CA ARG A 248 30.34 16.26 -8.00
C ARG A 248 28.96 16.36 -7.35
N GLU A 249 27.90 15.88 -8.03
CA GLU A 249 26.55 15.97 -7.47
C GLU A 249 26.34 14.92 -6.38
N LEU A 250 26.99 13.76 -6.54
CA LEU A 250 26.96 12.64 -5.60
C LEU A 250 27.94 12.79 -4.43
N ASP A 251 28.86 13.77 -4.47
CA ASP A 251 29.97 13.88 -3.53
C ASP A 251 29.51 13.99 -2.06
N GLY A 252 28.44 14.75 -1.81
CA GLY A 252 27.82 14.89 -0.49
C GLY A 252 27.29 13.57 0.05
N LEU A 253 26.46 12.88 -0.75
CA LEU A 253 25.90 11.57 -0.39
C LEU A 253 26.99 10.50 -0.19
N VAL A 254 27.98 10.44 -1.08
CA VAL A 254 29.14 9.54 -0.94
C VAL A 254 29.87 9.81 0.36
N THR A 255 30.10 11.09 0.69
CA THR A 255 30.78 11.46 1.92
C THR A 255 29.99 11.01 3.14
N ALA A 256 28.68 11.24 3.18
CA ALA A 256 27.82 10.77 4.26
C ALA A 256 27.85 9.24 4.40
N LEU A 257 27.72 8.51 3.29
CA LEU A 257 27.75 7.05 3.28
C LEU A 257 29.09 6.50 3.79
N THR A 258 30.22 7.08 3.39
CA THR A 258 31.54 6.63 3.84
C THR A 258 31.81 6.83 5.35
N LEU A 259 30.98 7.63 6.03
CA LEU A 259 31.07 7.84 7.48
C LEU A 259 30.26 6.80 8.28
N LEU A 260 29.42 5.99 7.63
CA LEU A 260 28.60 5.00 8.28
C LEU A 260 29.42 3.74 8.62
N PRO A 261 29.38 3.25 9.87
CA PRO A 261 30.08 2.03 10.28
C PRO A 261 29.82 0.83 9.36
N SER A 262 28.57 0.52 9.07
CA SER A 262 28.14 -0.58 8.20
C SER A 262 28.63 -0.46 6.77
N VAL A 263 28.78 0.76 6.24
CA VAL A 263 29.28 0.98 4.88
C VAL A 263 30.81 0.92 4.85
N SER A 264 31.47 1.40 5.91
CA SER A 264 32.92 1.39 6.04
C SER A 264 33.50 -0.01 6.29
N ASP A 265 32.71 -0.90 6.90
CA ASP A 265 33.03 -2.30 7.06
C ASP A 265 32.60 -3.14 5.85
N ARG A 266 33.49 -4.01 5.36
CA ARG A 266 33.20 -4.83 4.17
C ARG A 266 32.09 -5.83 4.40
N ASN A 267 31.99 -6.40 5.60
CA ASN A 267 30.95 -7.39 5.89
C ASN A 267 29.59 -6.71 6.07
N GLY A 268 29.57 -5.55 6.74
CA GLY A 268 28.38 -4.69 6.82
C GLY A 268 27.88 -4.29 5.43
N LEU A 269 28.77 -3.83 4.55
CA LEU A 269 28.41 -3.41 3.20
C LEU A 269 27.91 -4.59 2.35
N ALA A 270 28.49 -5.77 2.50
CA ALA A 270 28.01 -6.97 1.84
C ALA A 270 26.58 -7.32 2.30
N LEU A 271 26.31 -7.28 3.60
CA LEU A 271 24.98 -7.54 4.17
C LEU A 271 23.92 -6.55 3.66
N ILE A 272 24.26 -5.27 3.57
CA ILE A 272 23.40 -4.23 2.98
C ILE A 272 23.09 -4.57 1.51
N LEU A 273 24.11 -4.94 0.73
CA LEU A 273 23.94 -5.22 -0.70
C LEU A 273 23.19 -6.52 -0.98
N ASP A 274 23.27 -7.51 -0.10
CA ASP A 274 22.48 -8.73 -0.16
C ASP A 274 21.00 -8.50 0.20
N SER A 275 20.69 -7.34 0.78
CA SER A 275 19.33 -6.94 1.19
C SER A 275 18.60 -6.10 0.13
N ILE A 276 19.24 -5.77 -0.99
CA ILE A 276 18.67 -5.00 -2.10
C ILE A 276 18.66 -5.84 -3.40
N ASP A 277 18.19 -5.25 -4.51
CA ASP A 277 18.17 -5.94 -5.79
C ASP A 277 19.53 -6.58 -6.13
N PRO A 278 19.59 -7.92 -6.34
CA PRO A 278 20.84 -8.65 -6.56
C PRO A 278 21.60 -8.17 -7.80
N VAL A 279 20.94 -7.46 -8.73
CA VAL A 279 21.60 -6.83 -9.87
C VAL A 279 22.69 -5.84 -9.45
N ILE A 280 22.54 -5.16 -8.30
CA ILE A 280 23.49 -4.17 -7.83
C ILE A 280 24.80 -4.83 -7.40
N SER A 281 24.71 -5.90 -6.60
CA SER A 281 25.90 -6.64 -6.16
C SER A 281 26.63 -7.29 -7.33
N ALA A 282 25.88 -7.77 -8.33
CA ALA A 282 26.44 -8.41 -9.53
C ALA A 282 27.11 -7.43 -10.51
N MET A 283 26.55 -6.22 -10.66
CA MET A 283 26.97 -5.27 -11.69
C MET A 283 27.87 -4.14 -11.19
N SER A 284 27.97 -3.93 -9.87
CA SER A 284 28.81 -2.89 -9.30
C SER A 284 30.30 -3.28 -9.35
N PRO A 285 31.14 -2.52 -10.08
CA PRO A 285 32.59 -2.74 -10.06
C PRO A 285 33.12 -2.56 -8.63
N ARG A 286 33.83 -3.58 -8.12
CA ARG A 286 34.39 -3.53 -6.77
C ARG A 286 35.75 -2.87 -6.74
N SER A 287 35.95 -1.95 -5.79
CA SER A 287 37.24 -1.32 -5.52
C SER A 287 37.76 -1.67 -4.13
N SER A 288 39.08 -1.73 -3.97
CA SER A 288 39.70 -1.90 -2.66
C SER A 288 39.60 -0.65 -1.79
N ALA A 289 39.45 0.52 -2.42
CA ALA A 289 39.29 1.80 -1.75
C ALA A 289 37.80 2.10 -1.53
N LEU A 290 37.42 2.41 -0.29
CA LEU A 290 36.03 2.59 0.14
C LEU A 290 35.28 3.64 -0.69
N ARG A 291 35.85 4.85 -0.82
CA ARG A 291 35.16 5.95 -1.51
C ARG A 291 34.88 5.66 -3.00
N PRO A 292 35.86 5.17 -3.79
CA PRO A 292 35.60 4.69 -5.15
C PRO A 292 34.60 3.52 -5.22
N ASP A 293 34.58 2.62 -4.24
CA ASP A 293 33.64 1.48 -4.20
C ASP A 293 32.20 1.95 -3.99
N VAL A 294 31.96 2.78 -2.98
CA VAL A 294 30.66 3.42 -2.72
C VAL A 294 30.19 4.20 -3.96
N PHE A 295 31.10 4.90 -4.61
CA PHE A 295 30.79 5.65 -5.82
C PHE A 295 30.30 4.74 -6.97
N ALA A 296 30.98 3.60 -7.17
CA ALA A 296 30.59 2.62 -8.18
C ALA A 296 29.23 1.98 -7.88
N ILE A 297 28.95 1.70 -6.60
CA ILE A 297 27.66 1.21 -6.13
C ILE A 297 26.55 2.22 -6.44
N LEU A 298 26.70 3.48 -6.05
CA LEU A 298 25.69 4.51 -6.31
C LEU A 298 25.43 4.70 -7.81
N ARG A 299 26.47 4.68 -8.64
CA ARG A 299 26.29 4.75 -10.10
C ARG A 299 25.56 3.55 -10.67
N THR A 300 25.76 2.38 -10.08
CA THR A 300 25.02 1.18 -10.46
C THR A 300 23.56 1.35 -10.05
N CYS A 301 23.29 1.80 -8.83
CA CYS A 301 21.93 2.08 -8.36
C CYS A 301 21.19 3.11 -9.23
N LEU A 302 21.87 4.15 -9.72
CA LEU A 302 21.26 5.14 -10.62
C LEU A 302 20.83 4.55 -11.97
N ARG A 303 21.48 3.49 -12.45
CA ARG A 303 21.09 2.78 -13.69
C ARG A 303 19.87 1.88 -13.51
N TYR A 304 19.59 1.46 -12.28
CA TYR A 304 18.49 0.56 -11.94
C TYR A 304 17.49 1.30 -11.07
N ARG A 305 16.45 1.85 -11.71
CA ARG A 305 15.47 2.74 -11.08
C ARG A 305 14.94 2.19 -9.75
N GLY A 306 14.98 3.02 -8.70
CA GLY A 306 14.49 2.69 -7.36
C GLY A 306 15.46 1.91 -6.47
N THR A 307 16.53 1.34 -7.01
CA THR A 307 17.52 0.59 -6.19
C THR A 307 18.36 1.50 -5.29
N LEU A 308 18.49 2.78 -5.63
CA LEU A 308 19.12 3.76 -4.74
C LEU A 308 18.29 4.01 -3.48
N ASP A 309 16.95 4.07 -3.62
CA ASP A 309 16.05 4.17 -2.46
C ASP A 309 16.13 2.91 -1.59
N GLN A 310 16.17 1.71 -2.20
CA GLN A 310 16.38 0.45 -1.49
C GLN A 310 17.71 0.41 -0.72
N LEU A 311 18.79 0.91 -1.31
CA LEU A 311 20.10 0.99 -0.66
C LEU A 311 20.04 1.85 0.60
N LEU A 312 19.47 3.05 0.51
CA LEU A 312 19.36 3.94 1.67
C LEU A 312 18.44 3.34 2.75
N GLU A 313 17.35 2.66 2.36
CA GLU A 313 16.46 1.95 3.29
C GLU A 313 17.17 0.79 4.01
N ALA A 314 17.92 -0.03 3.29
CA ALA A 314 18.70 -1.12 3.88
C ALA A 314 19.74 -0.60 4.88
N ILE A 315 20.38 0.55 4.57
CA ILE A 315 21.31 1.21 5.49
C ILE A 315 20.60 1.70 6.76
N ARG A 316 19.43 2.34 6.64
CA ARG A 316 18.62 2.77 7.81
C ARG A 316 18.30 1.58 8.72
N LEU A 317 17.97 0.43 8.14
CA LEU A 317 17.65 -0.78 8.90
C LEU A 317 18.85 -1.31 9.70
N VAL A 318 20.06 -1.26 9.13
CA VAL A 318 21.29 -1.78 9.75
C VAL A 318 21.86 -0.81 10.79
N GLU A 319 21.84 0.49 10.49
CA GLU A 319 22.43 1.54 11.34
C GLU A 319 21.48 2.05 12.43
N GLY A 320 20.17 1.94 12.23
CA GLY A 320 19.16 2.54 13.10
C GLY A 320 19.22 4.07 13.12
N ASP A 321 18.73 4.67 14.22
CA ASP A 321 18.69 6.12 14.40
C ASP A 321 20.07 6.67 14.79
N SER A 322 20.96 6.80 13.81
CA SER A 322 22.31 7.32 14.00
C SER A 322 22.48 8.73 13.40
N VAL A 323 23.42 9.51 13.95
CA VAL A 323 23.80 10.83 13.40
C VAL A 323 24.29 10.70 11.95
N GLY A 324 24.92 9.57 11.62
CA GLY A 324 25.35 9.29 10.25
C GLY A 324 24.17 9.09 9.31
N VAL A 325 23.12 8.38 9.75
CA VAL A 325 21.88 8.18 8.99
C VAL A 325 21.16 9.51 8.77
N ALA A 326 21.04 10.34 9.80
CA ALA A 326 20.44 11.68 9.66
C ALA A 326 21.18 12.55 8.62
N ARG A 327 22.51 12.47 8.58
CA ARG A 327 23.32 13.18 7.58
C ARG A 327 23.13 12.59 6.17
N MET A 328 23.09 11.27 6.04
CA MET A 328 22.80 10.60 4.77
C MET A 328 21.44 11.04 4.22
N ASP A 329 20.42 11.08 5.07
CA ASP A 329 19.07 11.52 4.70
C ASP A 329 19.08 12.99 4.25
N GLN A 330 19.76 13.88 4.97
CA GLN A 330 19.91 15.27 4.55
C GLN A 330 20.53 15.40 3.15
N GLU A 331 21.62 14.69 2.88
CA GLU A 331 22.30 14.73 1.57
C GLU A 331 21.43 14.14 0.45
N ALA A 332 20.67 13.07 0.74
CA ALA A 332 19.71 12.50 -0.20
C ALA A 332 18.61 13.51 -0.56
N VAL A 333 18.09 14.23 0.44
CA VAL A 333 17.08 15.28 0.24
C VAL A 333 17.62 16.44 -0.58
N GLU A 334 18.83 16.93 -0.27
CA GLU A 334 19.48 18.00 -1.02
C GLU A 334 19.76 17.58 -2.46
N LEU A 335 20.15 16.32 -2.68
CA LEU A 335 20.34 15.77 -4.03
C LEU A 335 19.01 15.70 -4.79
N SER A 336 17.95 15.18 -4.19
CA SER A 336 16.63 15.12 -4.82
C SER A 336 16.12 16.52 -5.18
N ARG A 337 16.22 17.49 -4.26
CA ARG A 337 15.79 18.88 -4.47
C ARG A 337 16.49 19.56 -5.65
N ARG A 338 17.78 19.28 -5.87
CA ARG A 338 18.54 19.83 -7.02
C ARG A 338 18.08 19.30 -8.38
N HIS A 339 17.36 18.18 -8.39
CA HIS A 339 16.97 17.46 -9.61
C HIS A 339 15.45 17.22 -9.71
N ARG A 340 14.65 17.93 -8.91
CA ARG A 340 13.20 18.09 -9.13
C ARG A 340 12.92 19.20 -10.14
#